data_AF-A0A0F9TEC2-F1
#
_entry.id   AF-A0A0F9TEC2-F1
#
_cell.length_a   1.000
_cell.length_b   1.000
_cell.length_c   1.000
_cell.angle_alpha   90.00
_cell.angle_beta   90.00
_cell.angle_gamma   90.00
#
_symmetry.space_group_name_H-M   'P 1'
#
loop_
_entity.id
_entity.type
_entity.pdbx_description
1 polymer ?
#
loop_
_entity_poly.entity_id
_entity_poly.type
_entity_poly.pdbx_seq_one_letter_code
_entity_poly.pdbx_strand_id
1 'polypeptide(L)'
;IYTCFGKRVPATATNKAQLATWILNFNPHGWTATGPAVASALQDRENLSIVLLTDGLPNFGIPLATHPNATQFEQEEAQGEAHRRVIQEANAQGAVIDVFGIQARGRMRAFCQGVASDSGGSYFDVP
;
A
#
# COMPACT_ATOMS: atom_id res chain seq x y z
N ILE A 1 5.81 -9.62 -5.12
CA ILE A 1 4.39 -9.34 -4.83
C ILE A 1 3.67 -10.68 -4.84
N TYR A 2 2.96 -11.04 -3.76
CA TYR A 2 2.28 -12.33 -3.63
C TYR A 2 0.80 -12.19 -4.00
N THR A 3 0.21 -13.22 -4.61
CA THR A 3 -1.21 -13.21 -5.01
C THR A 3 -1.87 -14.56 -4.76
N CYS A 4 -3.11 -14.57 -4.25
CA CYS A 4 -3.90 -15.80 -4.10
C CYS A 4 -4.41 -16.34 -5.46
N PHE A 5 -4.93 -15.47 -6.33
CA PHE A 5 -5.59 -15.87 -7.59
C PHE A 5 -4.90 -15.37 -8.87
N GLY A 6 -3.89 -14.49 -8.75
CA GLY A 6 -3.22 -13.85 -9.89
C GLY A 6 -4.04 -12.79 -10.64
N LYS A 7 -5.37 -12.71 -10.43
CA LYS A 7 -6.29 -11.71 -10.98
C LYS A 7 -7.55 -11.58 -10.11
N ARG A 8 -8.41 -10.59 -10.39
CA ARG A 8 -9.73 -10.49 -9.76
C ARG A 8 -10.58 -11.71 -10.11
N VAL A 9 -11.29 -12.22 -9.11
CA VAL A 9 -12.25 -13.33 -9.23
C VAL A 9 -13.55 -12.94 -8.54
N PRO A 10 -14.71 -13.51 -8.94
CA PRO A 10 -15.97 -13.24 -8.25
C PRO A 10 -15.90 -13.65 -6.77
N ALA A 11 -16.57 -12.89 -5.90
CA ALA A 11 -16.57 -13.11 -4.44
C ALA A 11 -17.53 -14.25 -4.01
N THR A 12 -17.43 -15.41 -4.67
CA THR A 12 -18.20 -16.61 -4.32
C THR A 12 -17.80 -17.13 -2.93
N ALA A 13 -18.66 -17.93 -2.30
CA ALA A 13 -18.34 -18.57 -1.02
C ALA A 13 -17.02 -19.38 -1.10
N THR A 14 -16.82 -20.12 -2.20
CA THR A 14 -15.60 -20.88 -2.46
C THR A 14 -14.36 -20.00 -2.53
N ASN A 15 -14.39 -18.91 -3.32
CA ASN A 15 -13.23 -18.04 -3.48
C ASN A 15 -12.92 -17.30 -2.17
N LYS A 16 -13.94 -16.90 -1.39
CA LYS A 16 -13.73 -16.30 -0.06
C LYS A 16 -13.06 -17.28 0.91
N ALA A 17 -13.49 -18.54 0.94
CA ALA A 17 -12.88 -19.56 1.79
C ALA A 17 -11.42 -19.85 1.39
N GLN A 18 -11.14 -19.92 0.08
CA GLN A 18 -9.78 -20.08 -0.44
C GLN A 18 -8.88 -18.90 -0.07
N LEU A 19 -9.37 -17.65 -0.23
CA LEU A 19 -8.63 -16.46 0.15
C LEU A 19 -8.36 -16.42 1.66
N ALA A 20 -9.34 -16.76 2.49
CA ALA A 20 -9.16 -16.81 3.93
C ALA A 20 -8.06 -17.82 4.33
N THR A 21 -8.09 -19.03 3.75
CA THR A 21 -7.04 -20.04 3.95
C THR A 21 -5.68 -19.52 3.49
N TRP A 22 -5.60 -18.85 2.35
CA TRP A 22 -4.34 -18.28 1.85
C TRP A 22 -3.79 -17.22 2.80
N ILE A 23 -4.63 -16.29 3.28
CA ILE A 23 -4.25 -15.24 4.25
C ILE A 23 -3.75 -15.87 5.57
N LEU A 24 -4.46 -16.87 6.11
CA LEU A 24 -4.10 -17.51 7.37
C LEU A 24 -2.76 -18.28 7.31
N ASN A 25 -2.33 -18.68 6.12
CA ASN A 25 -1.04 -19.34 5.90
C ASN A 25 0.05 -18.38 5.39
N PHE A 26 -0.28 -17.11 5.18
CA PHE A 26 0.67 -16.12 4.70
C PHE A 26 1.63 -15.72 5.82
N ASN A 27 2.94 -15.86 5.57
CA ASN A 27 3.98 -15.44 6.50
C ASN A 27 4.69 -14.20 5.94
N PRO A 28 4.33 -12.97 6.37
CA PRO A 28 4.97 -11.76 5.89
C PRO A 28 6.44 -11.72 6.33
N HIS A 29 7.35 -11.44 5.39
CA HIS A 29 8.76 -11.27 5.69
C HIS A 29 9.41 -10.25 4.75
N GLY A 30 10.50 -9.64 5.21
CA GLY A 30 11.31 -8.73 4.40
C GLY A 30 10.86 -7.27 4.48
N TRP A 31 11.02 -6.57 3.36
CA TRP A 31 10.89 -5.12 3.28
C TRP A 31 9.53 -4.69 2.75
N THR A 32 9.14 -3.45 3.05
CA THR A 32 7.82 -2.87 2.74
C THR A 32 7.87 -2.05 1.46
N ALA A 33 7.30 -2.59 0.38
CA ALA A 33 7.23 -1.94 -0.94
C ALA A 33 5.80 -1.48 -1.29
N THR A 34 5.21 -0.60 -0.46
CA THR A 34 3.80 -0.19 -0.55
C THR A 34 3.42 0.34 -1.93
N GLY A 35 4.18 1.32 -2.43
CA GLY A 35 3.98 1.92 -3.76
C GLY A 35 3.90 0.88 -4.89
N PRO A 36 4.94 0.05 -5.12
CA PRO A 36 4.88 -1.04 -6.10
C PRO A 36 3.72 -2.04 -5.89
N ALA A 37 3.40 -2.38 -4.64
CA ALA A 37 2.30 -3.29 -4.36
C ALA A 37 0.93 -2.71 -4.74
N VAL A 38 0.67 -1.46 -4.37
CA VAL A 38 -0.57 -0.75 -4.72
C VAL A 38 -0.62 -0.48 -6.23
N ALA A 39 0.50 -0.10 -6.86
CA ALA A 39 0.59 0.06 -8.32
C ALA A 39 0.25 -1.24 -9.06
N SER A 40 0.66 -2.40 -8.54
CA SER A 40 0.27 -3.70 -9.09
C SER A 40 -1.24 -3.96 -8.99
N ALA A 41 -1.89 -3.57 -7.90
CA ALA A 41 -3.35 -3.66 -7.79
C ALA A 41 -4.09 -2.71 -8.75
N LEU A 42 -3.46 -1.58 -9.09
CA LEU A 42 -3.99 -0.57 -10.01
C LEU A 42 -3.76 -0.92 -11.50
N GLN A 43 -2.97 -1.95 -11.82
CA GLN A 43 -2.82 -2.44 -13.20
C GLN A 43 -4.14 -2.96 -13.77
N ASP A 44 -5.02 -3.47 -12.91
CA ASP A 44 -6.40 -3.79 -13.27
C ASP A 44 -7.23 -2.50 -13.30
N ARG A 45 -7.48 -1.96 -14.50
CA ARG A 45 -8.13 -0.65 -14.69
C ARG A 45 -9.60 -0.62 -14.28
N GLU A 46 -10.23 -1.77 -14.12
CA GLU A 46 -11.59 -1.89 -13.59
C GLU A 46 -11.61 -1.97 -12.05
N ASN A 47 -10.45 -2.00 -11.41
CA ASN A 47 -10.35 -1.90 -9.97
C ASN A 47 -10.50 -0.44 -9.54
N LEU A 48 -11.68 -0.10 -9.00
CA LEU A 48 -12.05 1.26 -8.59
C LEU A 48 -11.98 1.47 -7.07
N SER A 49 -11.66 0.43 -6.30
CA SER A 49 -11.54 0.51 -4.85
C SER A 49 -10.43 -0.40 -4.35
N ILE A 50 -9.52 0.17 -3.57
CA ILE A 50 -8.43 -0.55 -2.91
C ILE A 50 -8.52 -0.28 -1.42
N VAL A 51 -8.30 -1.33 -0.63
CA VAL A 51 -8.08 -1.21 0.81
C VAL A 51 -6.62 -1.56 1.08
N LEU A 52 -5.88 -0.63 1.69
CA LEU A 52 -4.50 -0.80 2.14
C LEU A 52 -4.47 -1.01 3.65
N LEU A 53 -3.93 -2.15 4.09
CA LEU A 53 -3.62 -2.41 5.50
C LEU A 53 -2.11 -2.31 5.68
N THR A 54 -1.65 -1.44 6.58
CA THR A 54 -0.23 -1.27 6.85
C THR A 54 0.01 -0.65 8.23
N ASP A 55 1.12 -1.02 8.86
CA ASP A 55 1.56 -0.51 10.17
C ASP A 55 2.66 0.54 10.08
N GLY A 56 3.25 0.74 8.90
CA GLY A 56 4.54 1.42 8.79
C GLY A 56 4.81 2.16 7.49
N LEU A 57 5.94 2.85 7.47
CA LEU A 57 6.48 3.50 6.27
C LEU A 57 7.05 2.44 5.31
N PRO A 58 6.93 2.66 4.00
CA PRO A 58 7.64 1.84 3.04
C PRO A 58 9.14 2.10 3.11
N ASN A 59 9.95 1.08 2.82
CA ASN A 59 11.41 1.14 2.89
C ASN A 59 12.12 0.43 1.71
N PHE A 60 11.38 -0.04 0.70
CA PHE A 60 11.96 -0.78 -0.42
C PHE A 60 11.20 -0.62 -1.73
N GLY A 61 11.89 -0.84 -2.85
CA GLY A 61 11.27 -0.97 -4.18
C GLY A 61 11.16 0.33 -4.97
N ILE A 62 11.63 1.46 -4.41
CA ILE A 62 11.81 2.72 -5.14
C ILE A 62 13.20 3.27 -4.80
N PRO A 63 14.12 3.36 -5.77
CA PRO A 63 15.41 4.01 -5.57
C PRO A 63 15.22 5.49 -5.28
N LEU A 64 15.84 5.99 -4.20
CA LEU A 64 15.90 7.42 -3.91
C LEU A 64 17.28 7.96 -4.23
N ALA A 65 17.32 9.13 -4.85
CA ALA A 65 18.51 9.97 -4.88
C ALA A 65 18.52 10.83 -3.62
N THR A 66 18.98 10.28 -2.49
CA THR A 66 19.22 11.06 -1.26
C THR A 66 20.64 11.62 -1.27
N HIS A 67 20.82 12.86 -0.80
CA HIS A 67 22.15 13.44 -0.63
C HIS A 67 22.93 12.64 0.44
N PRO A 68 24.27 12.47 0.32
CA PRO A 68 25.08 11.65 1.25
C PRO A 68 25.02 12.06 2.73
N ASN A 69 24.48 13.24 3.05
CA ASN A 69 24.34 13.76 4.41
C ASN A 69 22.88 13.82 4.89
N ALA A 70 21.94 13.23 4.15
CA ALA A 70 20.54 13.19 4.56
C ALA A 70 20.41 12.41 5.86
N THR A 71 19.73 13.00 6.84
CA THR A 71 19.36 12.31 8.07
C THR A 71 18.43 11.14 7.75
N GLN A 72 18.38 10.14 8.64
CA GLN A 72 17.38 9.07 8.52
C GLN A 72 15.96 9.63 8.43
N PHE A 73 15.70 10.78 9.09
CA PHE A 73 14.41 11.43 9.05
C PHE A 73 14.00 11.81 7.63
N GLU A 74 14.89 12.53 6.93
CA GLU A 74 14.67 13.01 5.57
C GLU A 74 14.61 11.86 4.57
N GLN A 75 15.39 10.80 4.78
CA GLN A 75 15.35 9.60 3.92
C GLN A 75 13.99 8.89 4.01
N GLU A 76 13.46 8.71 5.22
CA GLU A 76 12.16 8.06 5.44
C GLU A 76 11.00 8.88 4.87
N GLU A 77 11.06 10.20 4.99
CA GLU A 77 10.07 11.12 4.42
C GLU A 77 10.10 11.09 2.89
N ALA A 78 11.29 11.24 2.29
CA ALA A 78 11.47 11.15 0.85
C ALA A 78 11.03 9.78 0.31
N GLN A 79 11.24 8.69 1.07
CA GLN A 79 10.75 7.37 0.71
C GLN A 79 9.23 7.34 0.69
N GLY A 80 8.57 7.79 1.75
CA GLY A 80 7.12 7.87 1.82
C GLY A 80 6.52 8.65 0.65
N GLU A 81 7.10 9.81 0.33
CA GLU A 81 6.66 10.65 -0.80
C GLU A 81 6.85 9.96 -2.16
N ALA A 82 7.99 9.30 -2.38
CA ALA A 82 8.24 8.59 -3.62
C ALA A 82 7.24 7.42 -3.82
N HIS A 83 6.90 6.71 -2.74
CA HIS A 83 5.86 5.68 -2.79
C HIS A 83 4.48 6.24 -3.09
N ARG A 84 4.10 7.38 -2.49
CA ARG A 84 2.84 8.07 -2.80
C ARG A 84 2.77 8.49 -4.27
N ARG A 85 3.85 9.05 -4.81
CA ARG A 85 3.94 9.44 -6.22
C ARG A 85 3.72 8.25 -7.16
N VAL A 86 4.37 7.11 -6.89
CA VAL A 86 4.16 5.89 -7.69
C VAL A 86 2.70 5.42 -7.65
N ILE A 87 2.04 5.53 -6.49
CA ILE A 87 0.61 5.20 -6.37
C ILE A 87 -0.24 6.13 -7.22
N GLN A 88 0.00 7.44 -7.09
CA GLN A 88 -0.73 8.47 -7.82
C GLN A 88 -0.58 8.30 -9.34
N GLU A 89 0.64 8.09 -9.84
CA GLU A 89 0.93 7.87 -11.26
C GLU A 89 0.29 6.57 -11.79
N ALA A 90 0.24 5.51 -10.97
CA ALA A 90 -0.41 4.27 -11.35
C ALA A 90 -1.94 4.38 -11.41
N ASN A 91 -2.54 5.26 -10.58
CA ASN A 91 -3.99 5.38 -10.39
C ASN A 91 -4.71 6.17 -11.50
N ALA A 92 -4.46 5.84 -12.76
CA ALA A 92 -5.05 6.54 -13.89
C ALA A 92 -6.58 6.35 -14.01
N GLN A 93 -7.14 5.31 -13.37
CA GLN A 93 -8.59 5.06 -13.35
C GLN A 93 -9.33 5.79 -12.22
N GLY A 94 -8.62 6.50 -11.33
CA GLY A 94 -9.25 7.21 -10.21
C GLY A 94 -9.87 6.28 -9.16
N ALA A 95 -9.22 5.16 -8.88
CA ALA A 95 -9.63 4.26 -7.80
C ALA A 95 -9.51 4.97 -6.44
N VAL A 96 -10.48 4.73 -5.56
CA VAL A 96 -10.46 5.19 -4.17
C VAL A 96 -9.60 4.25 -3.34
N ILE A 97 -8.66 4.77 -2.55
CA ILE A 97 -7.78 3.97 -1.69
C ILE A 97 -8.07 4.30 -0.23
N ASP A 98 -8.79 3.40 0.45
CA ASP A 98 -8.98 3.48 1.89
C ASP A 98 -7.79 2.84 2.62
N VAL A 99 -7.32 3.46 3.69
CA VAL A 99 -6.11 3.03 4.40
C VAL A 99 -6.42 2.75 5.87
N PHE A 100 -6.11 1.54 6.32
CA PHE A 100 -6.20 1.11 7.71
C PHE A 100 -4.79 1.05 8.29
N GLY A 101 -4.46 2.05 9.12
CA GLY A 101 -3.16 2.17 9.78
C GLY A 101 -3.12 1.35 11.07
N ILE A 102 -2.44 0.20 11.06
CA ILE A 102 -2.33 -0.70 12.20
C ILE A 102 -1.26 -0.16 13.14
N GLN A 103 -1.67 0.40 14.28
CA GLN A 103 -0.77 1.01 15.25
C GLN A 103 0.17 2.08 14.65
N ALA A 104 -0.18 2.64 13.49
CA ALA A 104 0.63 3.61 12.78
C ALA A 104 0.73 4.92 13.58
N ARG A 105 1.95 5.45 13.73
CA ARG A 105 2.22 6.69 14.50
C ARG A 105 3.14 7.63 13.75
N GLY A 106 3.11 8.90 14.12
CA GLY A 106 3.98 9.94 13.57
C GLY A 106 3.99 9.92 12.04
N ARG A 107 5.17 9.72 11.45
CA ARG A 107 5.38 9.72 10.00
C ARG A 107 4.70 8.56 9.27
N MET A 108 4.57 7.40 9.91
CA MET A 108 3.86 6.25 9.34
C MET A 108 2.37 6.57 9.16
N ARG A 109 1.77 7.20 10.18
CA ARG A 109 0.39 7.69 10.11
C ARG A 109 0.23 8.77 9.05
N ALA A 110 1.14 9.74 8.99
CA ALA A 110 1.11 10.80 7.99
C ALA A 110 1.18 10.25 6.56
N PHE A 111 2.03 9.24 6.32
CA PHE A 111 2.07 8.52 5.04
C PHE A 111 0.73 7.85 4.71
N CYS A 112 0.15 7.11 5.67
CA CYS A 112 -1.14 6.44 5.46
C CYS A 112 -2.26 7.43 5.13
N GLN A 113 -2.31 8.55 5.85
CA GLN A 113 -3.26 9.63 5.60
C GLN A 113 -3.04 10.25 4.21
N GLY A 114 -1.79 10.46 3.83
CA GLY A 114 -1.42 10.96 2.50
C GLY A 114 -1.91 10.06 1.37
N VAL A 115 -1.66 8.75 1.46
CA VAL A 115 -2.13 7.77 0.45
C VAL A 115 -3.67 7.82 0.31
N ALA A 116 -4.38 7.87 1.43
CA ALA A 116 -5.84 7.98 1.41
C ALA A 116 -6.29 9.29 0.74
N SER A 117 -5.75 10.43 1.20
CA SER A 117 -6.14 11.75 0.69
C SER A 117 -5.84 11.94 -0.80
N ASP A 118 -4.73 11.40 -1.30
CA ASP A 118 -4.31 11.54 -2.71
C ASP A 118 -5.27 10.84 -3.69
N SER A 119 -6.07 9.89 -3.18
CA SER A 119 -7.02 9.09 -3.98
C SER A 119 -8.49 9.37 -3.66
N GLY A 120 -8.77 10.33 -2.76
CA GLY A 120 -10.11 10.60 -2.27
C GLY A 120 -10.68 9.55 -1.31
N GLY A 121 -9.83 8.67 -0.77
CA GLY A 121 -10.21 7.67 0.24
C GLY A 121 -10.15 8.20 1.68
N SER A 122 -10.43 7.29 2.61
CA SER A 122 -10.45 7.57 4.05
C SER A 122 -9.34 6.82 4.79
N TYR A 123 -8.81 7.44 5.84
CA TYR A 123 -7.88 6.81 6.77
C TYR A 123 -8.59 6.37 8.05
N PHE A 124 -8.28 5.16 8.52
CA PHE A 124 -8.80 4.58 9.75
C PHE A 124 -7.64 4.11 10.65
N ASP A 125 -7.67 4.53 11.92
CA ASP A 125 -6.77 3.99 12.94
C ASP A 125 -7.24 2.59 13.35
N VAL A 126 -6.33 1.61 13.33
CA VAL A 126 -6.54 0.27 13.90
C VAL A 126 -5.62 0.12 15.11
N PRO A 127 -6.18 0.11 16.34
CA PRO A 127 -5.39 0.09 17.58
C PRO A 127 -4.69 -1.24 17.85
#